data_AF-X1BVY8-F1
#
_entry.id   AF-X1BVY8-F1
#
_cell.length_a   1.000
_cell.length_b   1.000
_cell.length_c   1.000
_cell.angle_alpha   90.00
_cell.angle_beta   90.00
_cell.angle_gamma   90.00
#
_symmetry.space_group_name_H-M   'P 1'
#
loop_
_entity.id
_entity.type
_entity.pdbx_description
1 polymer ?
#
loop_
_entity_poly.entity_id
_entity_poly.type
_entity_poly.pdbx_seq_one_letter_code
_entity_poly.pdbx_strand_id
1 'polypeptide(L)'
;NRHDCVTHVDKNGLEYMVDGGLDYLRRNVHTGSEYEELSVTDSAPFEQIRESLYWGTYGKKQDQPLKYVPLCDMSDDHIKNILDLEFGSEWVRGYFREEMHYRKSCQD
;
A
#
# COMPACT_ATOMS: atom_id res chain seq x y z
N ASN A 1 5.31 -12.82 15.05
CA ASN A 1 4.98 -11.55 15.73
C ASN A 1 3.82 -10.96 14.94
N ARG A 2 2.63 -10.80 15.54
CA ARG A 2 1.38 -10.37 14.86
C ARG A 2 0.91 -8.98 15.29
N HIS A 3 1.72 -8.29 16.10
CA HIS A 3 1.44 -6.95 16.59
C HIS A 3 2.31 -5.99 15.80
N ASP A 4 1.67 -5.08 15.10
CA ASP A 4 2.27 -4.05 14.26
C ASP A 4 1.50 -2.76 14.49
N CYS A 5 1.73 -2.19 15.68
CA CYS A 5 1.00 -1.03 16.17
C CYS A 5 1.71 0.26 15.76
N VAL A 6 1.00 1.13 15.05
CA VAL A 6 1.44 2.47 14.67
C VAL A 6 0.45 3.47 15.26
N THR A 7 0.97 4.58 15.81
CA THR A 7 0.16 5.67 16.35
C THR A 7 0.41 6.99 15.63
N HIS A 8 -0.59 7.87 15.64
CA HIS A 8 -0.55 9.20 15.04
C HIS A 8 -1.38 10.18 15.88
N VAL A 9 -0.83 11.37 16.17
CA VAL A 9 -1.58 12.47 16.79
C VAL A 9 -2.14 13.35 15.68
N ASP A 10 -3.46 13.38 15.54
CA ASP A 10 -4.14 14.18 14.52
C ASP A 10 -4.22 15.67 14.94
N LYS A 11 -4.61 16.53 14.00
CA LYS A 11 -4.80 17.98 14.18
C LYS A 11 -5.79 18.34 15.29
N ASN A 12 -6.73 17.45 15.62
CA ASN A 12 -7.67 17.62 16.73
C ASN A 12 -7.02 17.38 18.11
N GLY A 13 -5.75 16.96 18.17
CA GLY A 13 -5.00 16.70 19.40
C GLY A 13 -5.22 15.30 19.99
N LEU A 14 -6.00 14.43 19.34
CA LEU A 14 -6.23 13.05 19.76
C LEU A 14 -5.22 12.10 19.09
N GLU A 15 -4.76 11.10 19.85
CA GLU A 15 -3.91 10.03 19.32
C GLU A 15 -4.77 8.88 18.78
N TYR A 16 -4.55 8.50 17.52
CA TYR A 16 -5.16 7.36 16.86
C TYR A 16 -4.15 6.24 16.66
N MET A 17 -4.60 5.00 16.69
CA MET A 17 -3.74 3.83 16.51
C MET A 17 -4.36 2.81 15.55
N VAL A 18 -3.49 2.14 14.79
CA VAL A 18 -3.81 0.98 13.96
C VAL A 18 -2.87 -0.15 14.35
N ASP A 19 -3.42 -1.35 14.57
CA ASP A 19 -2.67 -2.57 14.88
C ASP A 19 -3.25 -3.76 14.10
N GLY A 20 -2.39 -4.76 13.87
CA GLY A 20 -2.75 -6.05 13.30
C GLY A 20 -2.20 -6.35 11.91
N GLY A 21 -1.44 -5.41 11.32
CA GLY A 21 -0.74 -5.61 10.04
C GLY A 21 -1.68 -6.16 8.95
N LEU A 22 -1.32 -7.30 8.36
CA LEU A 22 -2.12 -7.98 7.34
C LEU A 22 -3.09 -9.04 7.91
N ASP A 23 -3.07 -9.28 9.22
CA ASP A 23 -3.81 -10.40 9.84
C ASP A 23 -5.18 -9.95 10.37
N TYR A 24 -5.28 -8.75 10.92
CA TYR A 24 -6.52 -8.19 11.48
C TYR A 24 -6.44 -6.67 11.55
N LEU A 25 -7.58 -6.04 11.82
CA LEU A 25 -7.68 -4.59 11.97
C LEU A 25 -8.17 -4.24 13.36
N ARG A 26 -7.30 -3.61 14.16
CA ARG A 26 -7.61 -3.07 15.49
C ARG A 26 -7.33 -1.57 15.53
N ARG A 27 -8.26 -0.82 16.13
CA ARG A 27 -8.20 0.64 16.30
C ARG A 27 -8.60 1.03 17.73
N ASN A 28 -8.13 2.17 18.21
CA ASN A 28 -8.70 2.81 19.40
C ASN A 28 -9.93 3.64 19.02
N VAL A 29 -10.77 3.95 20.02
CA VAL A 29 -12.00 4.73 19.83
C VAL A 29 -12.01 5.88 20.82
N HIS A 30 -12.26 7.09 20.33
CA HIS A 30 -12.49 8.28 21.15
C HIS A 30 -13.98 8.59 21.17
N THR A 31 -14.61 8.54 22.34
CA THR A 31 -16.02 8.92 22.48
C THR A 31 -16.21 10.39 22.16
N GLY A 32 -17.08 10.71 21.21
CA GLY A 32 -17.41 12.09 20.84
C GLY A 32 -16.47 12.73 19.80
N SER A 33 -15.50 12.00 19.28
CA SER A 33 -14.75 12.39 18.08
C SER A 33 -14.90 11.33 17.01
N GLU A 34 -15.53 11.69 15.90
CA GLU A 34 -15.58 10.83 14.72
C GLU A 34 -14.18 10.75 14.08
N TYR A 35 -13.85 9.61 13.50
CA TYR A 35 -12.69 9.44 12.63
C TYR A 35 -13.19 9.02 11.26
N GLU A 36 -12.43 9.37 10.22
CA GLU A 36 -12.66 8.85 8.88
C GLU A 36 -11.89 7.54 8.72
N GLU A 37 -12.57 6.49 8.27
CA GLU A 37 -11.93 5.20 7.99
C GLU A 37 -11.34 5.20 6.59
N LEU A 38 -10.01 5.18 6.50
CA LEU A 38 -9.27 5.25 5.23
C LEU A 38 -8.64 3.91 4.81
N SER A 39 -8.98 2.80 5.48
CA SER A 39 -8.45 1.49 5.10
C SER A 39 -8.89 1.10 3.69
N VAL A 40 -7.93 0.63 2.91
CA VAL A 40 -8.17 0.06 1.58
C VAL A 40 -7.92 -1.43 1.65
N THR A 41 -8.93 -2.20 1.26
CA THR A 41 -8.89 -3.67 1.21
C THR A 41 -8.89 -4.15 -0.24
N ASP A 42 -8.73 -5.45 -0.42
CA ASP A 42 -8.75 -6.11 -1.73
C ASP A 42 -10.09 -6.01 -2.48
N SER A 43 -11.16 -5.67 -1.77
CA SER A 43 -12.49 -5.41 -2.33
C SER A 43 -12.68 -3.99 -2.88
N ALA A 44 -11.71 -3.09 -2.70
CA ALA A 44 -11.77 -1.73 -3.21
C ALA A 44 -11.65 -1.68 -4.75
N PRO A 45 -12.15 -0.62 -5.41
CA PRO A 45 -11.86 -0.39 -6.82
C PRO A 45 -10.35 -0.35 -7.09
N PHE A 46 -9.92 -0.87 -8.24
CA PHE A 46 -8.50 -0.98 -8.55
C PHE A 46 -7.80 0.40 -8.58
N GLU A 47 -8.50 1.45 -8.99
CA GLU A 47 -8.03 2.84 -8.95
C GLU A 47 -7.61 3.27 -7.54
N GLN A 48 -8.33 2.83 -6.51
CA GLN A 48 -8.00 3.13 -5.13
C GLN A 48 -6.85 2.24 -4.63
N ILE A 49 -6.83 0.97 -5.06
CA ILE A 49 -5.77 0.02 -4.69
C ILE A 49 -4.41 0.49 -5.21
N ARG A 50 -4.31 0.91 -6.48
CA ARG A 50 -3.03 1.35 -7.08
C ARG A 50 -2.44 2.60 -6.43
N GLU A 51 -3.28 3.45 -5.84
CA GLU A 51 -2.85 4.64 -5.09
C GLU A 51 -2.44 4.31 -3.64
N SER A 52 -2.97 3.22 -3.09
CA SER A 52 -2.82 2.87 -1.67
C SER A 52 -1.82 1.75 -1.42
N LEU A 53 -1.48 0.94 -2.43
CA LEU A 53 -0.49 -0.13 -2.33
C LEU A 53 0.92 0.43 -2.62
N TYR A 54 1.80 0.38 -1.62
CA TYR A 54 3.16 0.89 -1.73
C TYR A 54 4.20 -0.23 -1.85
N TRP A 55 5.20 -0.01 -2.71
CA TRP A 55 6.36 -0.89 -2.84
C TRP A 55 7.63 -0.23 -2.30
N GLY A 56 8.34 -0.95 -1.45
CA GLY A 56 9.64 -0.53 -0.91
C GLY A 56 10.78 -0.77 -1.91
N THR A 57 11.58 0.26 -2.20
CA THR A 57 12.72 0.18 -3.13
C THR A 57 13.93 0.98 -2.63
N TYR A 58 15.13 0.50 -2.96
CA TYR A 58 16.42 1.15 -2.72
C TYR A 58 16.98 1.79 -4.02
N GLY A 59 16.11 2.03 -5.01
CA GLY A 59 16.50 2.46 -6.36
C GLY A 59 17.06 1.34 -7.22
N LYS A 60 17.27 1.61 -8.52
CA LYS A 60 17.67 0.59 -9.52
C LYS A 60 18.99 -0.12 -9.18
N LYS A 61 19.92 0.57 -8.52
CA LYS A 61 21.23 0.03 -8.11
C LYS A 61 21.27 -0.46 -6.66
N GLN A 62 20.15 -0.42 -5.95
CA GLN A 62 20.05 -0.75 -4.52
C GLN A 62 20.99 0.07 -3.62
N ASP A 63 21.35 1.29 -4.04
CA ASP A 63 22.31 2.17 -3.38
C ASP A 63 21.67 3.42 -2.75
N GLN A 64 20.35 3.57 -2.87
CA GLN A 64 19.60 4.67 -2.28
C GLN A 64 18.94 4.24 -0.96
N PRO A 65 18.64 5.17 -0.04
CA PRO A 65 17.80 4.88 1.12
C PRO A 65 16.45 4.26 0.71
N LEU A 66 15.88 3.43 1.60
CA LEU A 66 14.56 2.84 1.40
C LEU A 66 13.52 3.94 1.16
N LYS A 67 12.77 3.80 0.06
CA LYS A 67 11.63 4.64 -0.29
C LYS A 67 10.42 3.76 -0.60
N TYR A 68 9.25 4.25 -0.25
CA TYR A 68 7.98 3.63 -0.60
C TYR A 68 7.36 4.41 -1.77
N VAL A 69 7.04 3.70 -2.85
CA VAL A 69 6.44 4.28 -4.06
C VAL A 69 5.07 3.65 -4.25
N PRO A 70 3.98 4.43 -4.44
CA PRO A 70 2.68 3.86 -4.71
C PRO A 70 2.70 3.14 -6.07
N LEU A 71 1.93 2.07 -6.22
CA LEU A 71 1.92 1.23 -7.42
C LEU A 71 1.64 2.04 -8.69
N CYS A 72 0.75 3.03 -8.61
CA CYS A 72 0.43 3.92 -9.72
C CYS A 72 1.64 4.72 -10.24
N ASP A 73 2.63 5.01 -9.40
CA ASP A 73 3.81 5.81 -9.73
C ASP A 73 5.03 4.95 -10.10
N MET A 74 4.95 3.64 -9.94
CA MET A 74 6.03 2.73 -10.36
C MET A 74 6.16 2.70 -11.88
N SER A 75 7.39 2.66 -12.41
CA SER A 75 7.58 2.50 -13.85
C SER A 75 7.27 1.07 -14.32
N ASP A 76 6.84 0.92 -15.58
CA ASP A 76 6.59 -0.38 -16.21
C ASP A 76 7.78 -1.34 -16.07
N ASP A 77 9.00 -0.84 -16.29
CA ASP A 77 10.22 -1.62 -16.16
C ASP A 77 10.44 -2.10 -14.72
N HIS A 78 10.09 -1.29 -13.72
CA HIS A 78 10.21 -1.68 -12.33
C HIS A 78 9.24 -2.82 -11.99
N ILE A 79 7.98 -2.69 -12.42
CA ILE A 79 6.95 -3.71 -12.23
C ILE A 79 7.36 -5.02 -12.92
N LYS A 80 7.79 -4.95 -14.19
CA LYS A 80 8.26 -6.14 -14.94
C LYS A 80 9.42 -6.84 -14.26
N ASN A 81 10.44 -6.10 -13.81
CA ASN A 81 11.57 -6.69 -13.09
C ASN A 81 11.13 -7.42 -11.81
N ILE A 82 10.14 -6.90 -11.08
CA ILE A 82 9.63 -7.56 -9.86
C ILE A 82 8.89 -8.85 -10.22
N LEU A 83 8.10 -8.84 -11.30
CA LEU A 83 7.40 -10.02 -11.79
C LEU A 83 8.37 -11.10 -12.30
N ASP A 84 9.38 -10.71 -13.08
CA ASP A 84 10.37 -11.61 -13.69
C ASP A 84 11.27 -12.26 -12.64
N LEU A 85 11.65 -11.50 -11.60
CA LEU A 85 12.47 -11.99 -10.49
C LEU A 85 11.64 -12.67 -9.40
N GLU A 86 10.32 -12.75 -9.58
CA GLU A 86 9.40 -13.33 -8.62
C GLU A 86 9.57 -12.76 -7.20
N PHE A 87 9.79 -11.44 -7.07
CA PHE A 87 9.89 -10.79 -5.77
C PHE A 87 8.53 -10.48 -5.13
N GLY A 88 8.45 -10.58 -3.80
CA GLY A 88 7.23 -10.33 -3.03
C GLY A 88 6.27 -11.52 -3.02
N SER A 89 5.13 -11.36 -2.35
CA SER A 89 4.08 -12.37 -2.28
C SER A 89 3.27 -12.42 -3.57
N GLU A 90 2.69 -13.58 -3.87
CA GLU A 90 1.90 -13.75 -5.11
C GLU A 90 0.71 -12.81 -5.20
N TRP A 91 0.04 -12.51 -4.08
CA TRP A 91 -1.10 -11.61 -4.08
C TRP A 91 -0.71 -10.17 -4.47
N VAL A 92 0.46 -9.69 -4.03
CA VAL A 92 0.99 -8.37 -4.45
C VAL A 92 1.34 -8.40 -5.93
N ARG A 93 1.98 -9.48 -6.40
CA ARG A 93 2.27 -9.66 -7.83
C ARG A 93 1.00 -9.71 -8.68
N GLY A 94 -0.12 -10.18 -8.12
CA GLY A 94 -1.45 -10.08 -8.73
C GLY A 94 -1.81 -8.65 -9.11
N TYR A 95 -1.74 -7.72 -8.16
CA TYR A 95 -2.00 -6.30 -8.41
C TYR A 95 -1.01 -5.65 -9.37
N PHE A 96 0.23 -6.13 -9.42
CA PHE A 96 1.23 -5.63 -10.36
C PHE A 96 0.87 -6.00 -11.80
N ARG A 97 0.39 -7.23 -12.03
CA ARG A 97 -0.15 -7.62 -13.33
C ARG A 97 -1.38 -6.80 -13.68
N GLU A 98 -2.28 -6.59 -12.72
CA GLU A 98 -3.48 -5.77 -12.89
C GLU A 98 -3.13 -4.31 -13.27
N GLU A 99 -2.14 -3.69 -12.64
CA GLU A 99 -1.65 -2.35 -13.01
C GLU A 99 -1.16 -2.30 -14.45
N MET A 100 -0.42 -3.32 -14.89
CA MET A 100 0.03 -3.42 -16.28
C MET A 100 -1.13 -3.59 -17.27
N HIS A 101 -2.24 -4.23 -16.86
CA HIS A 101 -3.45 -4.32 -17.66
C HIS A 101 -4.21 -2.98 -17.68
N TYR A 102 -4.39 -2.36 -16.52
CA TYR A 102 -5.05 -1.07 -16.36
C TYR A 102 -4.41 0.02 -17.22
N ARG A 103 -3.07 0.13 -17.20
CA ARG A 103 -2.32 1.09 -18.02
C ARG A 103 -2.58 0.93 -19.52
N LYS A 104 -2.71 -0.31 -20.00
CA LYS A 104 -2.99 -0.60 -21.41
C LYS A 104 -4.41 -0.20 -21.78
N SER A 105 -5.39 -0.48 -20.93
CA SER A 105 -6.79 -0.09 -21.20
C SER A 105 -7.05 1.41 -21.20
N CYS A 106 -6.17 2.22 -20.60
CA CYS A 106 -6.28 3.69 -20.61
C CYS A 106 -5.54 4.35 -21.79
N GLN A 107 -4.82 3.59 -22.62
CA GLN A 107 -4.08 4.10 -23.78
C GLN A 107 -4.87 3.98 -25.10
N ASP A 108 -6.04 3.33 -25.06
CA ASP A 108 -7.00 3.19 -26.17
C ASP A 108 -8.12 4.24 -26.07
#